data_AF-A0A935Y980-F1
#
_entry.id   AF-A0A935Y980-F1
#
_cell.length_a   1.000
_cell.length_b   1.000
_cell.length_c   1.000
_cell.angle_alpha   90.00
_cell.angle_beta   90.00
_cell.angle_gamma   90.00
#
_symmetry.space_group_name_H-M   'P 1'
#
loop_
_entity.id
_entity.type
_entity.pdbx_description
1 polymer ?
#
loop_
_entity_poly.entity_id
_entity_poly.type
_entity_poly.pdbx_seq_one_letter_code
_entity_poly.pdbx_strand_id
1 'polypeptide(L)'
;MELTGPQGNLDAIGARIQVYTPEGKQSITQRLQRGYLSSSHRIIQFGLGSATKVDSCIIVWPDTRINKITNVKIRSKIKVNHSGAEPSSLSKGNPSAWLMDVSSEVLKVPFKHKENLFNDYRKQILLPHRMSRMGPFISVGDFNGDHKNDFFIGGARGQSGQVYLQQGEGLFEPKTQSTFQRDARFEDMQSLIQDFNSDGYQDLYIVSGDTESPEGEMYQDRLYLNDGAANFTKSINSIPKIVSSGEYALSLDFDNDGDMDIFRGGRTVPDKYPYAPQSYLLENNGKGLFKDVTDEKANVLKKCGMITSGEWVDLIGDKSKELVLCGDWLGIKIYSWDGQKFIEVDVSHLGLDRQEGWWNKLIATDIDQDGDIDLVCGNLGENYKFHTSAEKPFQVFCNDFDQNGTYDIILTKYNGNDIVPIRGKQCSQEQIPSIKSKFPTFKSFANASLNDLYGENLNSSLNYKVNNFSSGVFWNEGGKFKWSAFPVEAQFSSIRAIVCDDINGDGKIDVIFGGNNYDTEVETTSSDASIGGVILQQEDRGFIYIKPNDSGLSIDAVITDITKLNSNLGSIYLIATNNHYTKVYRNIRTGKQNLN
;
A
#
# COMPACT_ATOMS: atom_id res chain seq x y z
N MET A 1 -11.29 25.72 28.67
CA MET A 1 -9.86 26.08 28.76
C MET A 1 -9.53 27.06 27.65
N GLU A 2 -8.67 28.02 27.94
CA GLU A 2 -8.12 29.00 26.99
C GLU A 2 -6.61 28.83 27.03
N LEU A 3 -6.02 28.51 25.87
CA LEU A 3 -4.60 28.24 25.76
C LEU A 3 -3.87 29.41 25.11
N THR A 4 -2.63 29.64 25.52
CA THR A 4 -1.69 30.54 24.84
C THR A 4 -0.45 29.73 24.48
N GLY A 5 -0.24 29.50 23.20
CA GLY A 5 0.88 28.70 22.69
C GLY A 5 2.19 29.50 22.54
N PRO A 6 3.27 28.82 22.09
CA PRO A 6 4.58 29.44 21.90
C PRO A 6 4.60 30.45 20.74
N GLN A 7 5.72 31.19 20.63
CA GLN A 7 5.98 32.03 19.46
C GLN A 7 5.87 31.20 18.18
N GLY A 8 5.14 31.72 17.18
CA GLY A 8 4.83 31.01 15.93
C GLY A 8 3.55 30.14 15.98
N ASN A 9 2.99 29.88 17.17
CA ASN A 9 1.72 29.16 17.33
C ASN A 9 0.93 29.66 18.56
N LEU A 10 0.66 30.97 18.63
CA LEU A 10 0.02 31.61 19.79
C LEU A 10 -1.38 31.06 20.08
N ASP A 11 -2.08 30.56 19.06
CA ASP A 11 -3.42 29.97 19.17
C ASP A 11 -3.42 28.53 19.67
N ALA A 12 -2.24 27.98 20.00
CA ALA A 12 -2.06 26.63 20.51
C ALA A 12 -2.60 25.54 19.56
N ILE A 13 -2.57 25.78 18.24
CA ILE A 13 -3.06 24.83 17.24
C ILE A 13 -2.30 23.51 17.38
N GLY A 14 -3.05 22.41 17.45
CA GLY A 14 -2.49 21.08 17.65
C GLY A 14 -2.22 20.69 19.11
N ALA A 15 -2.36 21.61 20.07
CA ALA A 15 -2.27 21.24 21.49
C ALA A 15 -3.41 20.26 21.85
N ARG A 16 -3.08 19.17 22.51
CA ARG A 16 -4.03 18.13 22.95
C ARG A 16 -4.29 18.27 24.44
N ILE A 17 -5.55 18.43 24.80
CA ILE A 17 -6.00 18.63 26.16
C ILE A 17 -6.69 17.34 26.59
N GLN A 18 -6.17 16.72 27.64
CA GLN A 18 -6.72 15.50 28.24
C GLN A 18 -7.27 15.83 29.62
N VAL A 19 -8.54 15.51 29.84
CA VAL A 19 -9.24 15.71 31.11
C VAL A 19 -9.53 14.34 31.70
N TYR A 20 -9.09 14.12 32.93
CA TYR A 20 -9.26 12.89 33.69
C TYR A 20 -10.28 13.12 34.80
N THR A 21 -11.34 12.32 34.80
CA THR A 21 -12.35 12.28 35.86
C THR A 21 -12.48 10.85 36.39
N PRO A 22 -13.17 10.64 37.51
CA PRO A 22 -13.49 9.28 37.98
C PRO A 22 -14.31 8.46 36.98
N GLU A 23 -15.02 9.12 36.07
CA GLU A 23 -15.86 8.50 35.03
C GLU A 23 -15.06 8.15 33.77
N GLY A 24 -13.82 8.63 33.64
CA GLY A 24 -12.93 8.29 32.54
C GLY A 24 -12.12 9.46 32.00
N LYS A 25 -11.57 9.27 30.81
CA LYS A 25 -10.69 10.24 30.13
C LYS A 25 -11.40 10.83 28.92
N GLN A 26 -11.41 12.16 28.81
CA GLN A 26 -11.79 12.89 27.61
C GLN A 26 -10.58 13.57 26.99
N SER A 27 -10.55 13.72 25.68
CA SER A 27 -9.46 14.39 24.96
C SER A 27 -10.00 15.27 23.84
N ILE A 28 -9.51 16.50 23.74
CA ILE A 28 -9.78 17.41 22.62
C ILE A 28 -8.46 17.97 22.12
N THR A 29 -8.26 17.99 20.80
CA THR A 29 -7.15 18.70 20.17
C THR A 29 -7.62 20.07 19.71
N GLN A 30 -6.90 21.13 20.07
CA GLN A 30 -7.17 22.49 19.64
C GLN A 30 -7.01 22.58 18.12
N ARG A 31 -8.13 22.76 17.44
CA ARG A 31 -8.21 23.02 16.00
C ARG A 31 -9.20 24.16 15.80
N LEU A 32 -8.85 25.14 14.98
CA LEU A 32 -9.74 26.25 14.67
C LEU A 32 -10.57 26.00 13.42
N GLN A 33 -10.32 24.92 12.67
CA GLN A 33 -11.04 24.60 11.46
C GLN A 33 -12.12 23.54 11.75
N ARG A 34 -13.35 23.79 11.30
CA ARG A 34 -14.45 22.80 11.35
C ARG A 34 -15.13 22.54 10.01
N GLY A 35 -14.92 23.40 9.01
CA GLY A 35 -15.49 23.25 7.66
C GLY A 35 -15.07 24.39 6.74
N TYR A 36 -15.54 24.37 5.49
CA TYR A 36 -15.27 25.42 4.51
C TYR A 36 -15.74 26.78 5.03
N LEU A 37 -14.82 27.74 5.12
CA LEU A 37 -15.05 29.10 5.65
C LEU A 37 -15.66 29.14 7.07
N SER A 38 -15.46 28.09 7.88
CA SER A 38 -15.97 28.02 9.25
C SER A 38 -14.84 27.83 10.25
N SER A 39 -14.89 28.59 11.35
CA SER A 39 -13.89 28.54 12.41
C SER A 39 -14.52 28.25 13.78
N SER A 40 -13.78 27.53 14.62
CA SER A 40 -14.15 27.27 16.02
C SER A 40 -13.57 28.33 16.94
N HIS A 41 -14.29 28.63 18.02
CA HIS A 41 -13.78 29.51 19.07
C HIS A 41 -12.54 28.89 19.73
N ARG A 42 -11.57 29.72 20.13
CA ARG A 42 -10.31 29.31 20.81
C ARG A 42 -10.50 28.72 22.21
N ILE A 43 -11.73 28.71 22.73
CA ILE A 43 -12.04 28.23 24.08
C ILE A 43 -12.54 26.80 23.94
N ILE A 44 -11.82 25.89 24.57
CA ILE A 44 -12.13 24.46 24.56
C ILE A 44 -13.07 24.17 25.72
N GLN A 45 -14.21 23.57 25.45
CA GLN A 45 -15.19 23.22 26.48
C GLN A 45 -15.28 21.70 26.62
N PHE A 46 -15.21 21.21 27.85
CA PHE A 46 -15.44 19.81 28.19
C PHE A 46 -16.77 19.70 28.93
N GLY A 47 -17.66 18.84 28.44
CA GLY A 47 -18.84 18.41 29.18
C GLY A 47 -18.44 17.32 30.16
N LEU A 48 -18.61 17.54 31.46
CA LEU A 48 -18.18 16.59 32.49
C LEU A 48 -19.25 15.53 32.84
N GLY A 49 -20.43 15.55 32.21
CA GLY A 49 -21.51 14.64 32.57
C GLY A 49 -21.95 14.80 34.03
N SER A 50 -21.98 13.70 34.78
CA SER A 50 -22.27 13.66 36.22
C SER A 50 -21.04 13.93 37.10
N ALA A 51 -19.83 13.99 36.52
CA ALA A 51 -18.62 14.14 37.31
C ALA A 51 -18.60 15.50 38.03
N THR A 52 -18.48 15.44 39.35
CA THR A 52 -18.38 16.61 40.23
C THR A 52 -16.93 17.04 40.49
N LYS A 53 -15.96 16.26 40.00
CA LYS A 53 -14.53 16.48 40.17
C LYS A 53 -13.76 16.12 38.90
N VAL A 54 -12.68 16.86 38.65
CA VAL A 54 -11.65 16.54 37.65
C VAL A 54 -10.36 16.27 38.42
N ASP A 55 -9.79 15.07 38.23
CA ASP A 55 -8.58 14.64 38.93
C ASP A 55 -7.33 15.29 38.35
N SER A 56 -7.28 15.43 37.02
CA SER A 56 -6.24 16.23 36.38
C SER A 56 -6.61 16.64 34.96
N CYS A 57 -5.96 17.72 34.51
CA CYS A 57 -5.89 18.13 33.11
C CYS A 57 -4.43 18.10 32.67
N ILE A 58 -4.17 17.46 31.54
CA ILE A 58 -2.84 17.44 30.90
C ILE A 58 -2.98 18.12 29.54
N ILE A 59 -2.17 19.14 29.30
CA ILE A 59 -2.05 19.80 28.01
C ILE A 59 -0.73 19.31 27.41
N VAL A 60 -0.82 18.62 26.29
CA VAL A 60 0.34 18.19 25.48
C VAL A 60 0.47 19.15 24.31
N TRP A 61 1.59 19.85 24.25
CA TRP A 61 1.86 20.84 23.21
C TRP A 61 2.47 20.19 21.96
N PRO A 62 2.40 20.84 20.79
CA PRO A 62 2.99 20.32 19.55
C PRO A 62 4.50 20.06 19.63
N ASP A 63 5.22 20.78 20.49
CA ASP A 63 6.64 20.58 20.77
C ASP A 63 6.91 19.50 21.85
N THR A 64 5.91 18.66 22.13
CA THR A 64 5.90 17.56 23.11
C THR A 64 5.95 17.96 24.59
N ARG A 65 6.15 19.24 24.92
CA ARG A 65 6.10 19.70 26.32
C ARG A 65 4.71 19.53 26.91
N ILE A 66 4.62 19.54 28.24
CA ILE A 66 3.35 19.37 28.95
C ILE A 66 3.11 20.43 30.03
N ASN A 67 1.84 20.79 30.21
CA ASN A 67 1.34 21.37 31.46
C ASN A 67 0.42 20.36 32.14
N LYS A 68 0.68 20.04 33.41
CA LYS A 68 -0.20 19.21 34.23
C LYS A 68 -0.86 20.05 35.31
N ILE A 69 -2.18 19.90 35.46
CA ILE A 69 -3.00 20.62 36.43
C ILE A 69 -3.79 19.58 37.21
N THR A 70 -3.59 19.47 38.54
CA THR A 70 -4.25 18.45 39.38
C THR A 70 -5.42 18.99 40.21
N ASN A 71 -5.46 20.30 40.46
CA ASN A 71 -6.53 20.95 41.22
C ASN A 71 -7.48 21.71 40.30
N VAL A 72 -8.14 20.99 39.41
CA VAL A 72 -8.95 21.57 38.34
C VAL A 72 -10.33 21.97 38.89
N LYS A 73 -10.60 23.28 38.96
CA LYS A 73 -11.93 23.79 39.35
C LYS A 73 -12.94 23.55 38.23
N ILE A 74 -13.99 22.78 38.50
CA ILE A 74 -15.11 22.60 37.57
C ILE A 74 -15.91 23.90 37.39
N ARG A 75 -16.67 24.01 36.29
CA ARG A 75 -17.49 25.20 35.95
C ARG A 75 -16.69 26.51 35.93
N SER A 76 -15.40 26.44 35.57
CA SER A 76 -14.53 27.60 35.52
C SER A 76 -13.77 27.67 34.20
N LYS A 77 -13.36 28.89 33.83
CA LYS A 77 -12.45 29.13 32.70
C LYS A 77 -11.01 29.04 33.20
N ILE A 78 -10.30 28.02 32.75
CA ILE A 78 -8.88 27.82 33.07
C ILE A 78 -8.03 28.35 31.90
N LYS A 79 -7.05 29.19 32.21
CA LYS A 79 -6.06 29.69 31.26
C LYS A 79 -4.75 28.97 31.45
N VAL A 80 -4.11 28.54 30.36
CA VAL A 80 -2.84 27.80 30.41
C VAL A 80 -1.90 28.37 29.35
N ASN A 81 -0.65 28.62 29.72
CA ASN A 81 0.36 29.21 28.83
C ASN A 81 1.52 28.24 28.65
N HIS A 82 1.97 28.08 27.41
CA HIS A 82 3.09 27.22 27.02
C HIS A 82 4.41 27.56 27.76
N SER A 83 4.62 28.81 28.17
CA SER A 83 5.82 29.22 28.92
C SER A 83 6.02 28.45 30.23
N GLY A 84 4.95 27.93 30.83
CA GLY A 84 5.03 27.07 32.02
C GLY A 84 5.12 25.58 31.71
N ALA A 85 5.26 25.19 30.43
CA ALA A 85 5.29 23.80 30.01
C ALA A 85 6.67 23.18 30.28
N GLU A 86 6.67 22.01 30.89
CA GLU A 86 7.87 21.26 31.20
C GLU A 86 8.14 20.24 30.08
N PRO A 87 9.41 19.87 29.84
CA PRO A 87 9.74 18.73 29.01
C PRO A 87 8.94 17.53 29.49
N SER A 88 8.25 16.87 28.58
CA SER A 88 7.44 15.72 28.94
C SER A 88 8.34 14.58 29.42
N SER A 89 8.05 14.05 30.61
CA SER A 89 8.59 12.78 31.05
C SER A 89 7.84 11.58 30.43
N LEU A 90 7.01 11.80 29.40
CA LEU A 90 6.39 10.71 28.63
C LEU A 90 7.50 9.93 27.93
N SER A 91 7.93 8.88 28.61
CA SER A 91 8.76 7.75 28.20
C SER A 91 9.85 8.07 27.17
N LYS A 92 11.11 8.05 27.63
CA LYS A 92 12.16 7.36 26.85
C LYS A 92 11.54 6.06 26.31
N GLY A 93 11.74 5.76 25.01
CA GLY A 93 11.07 4.67 24.30
C GLY A 93 10.79 3.47 25.19
N ASN A 94 9.56 2.96 25.15
CA ASN A 94 9.10 1.91 26.05
C ASN A 94 10.15 0.78 26.03
N PRO A 95 10.86 0.47 27.13
CA PRO A 95 11.94 -0.53 27.11
C PRO A 95 11.45 -1.94 26.76
N SER A 96 10.13 -2.12 26.59
CA SER A 96 9.47 -3.33 26.12
C SER A 96 9.17 -3.37 24.62
N ALA A 97 9.48 -2.32 23.84
CA ALA A 97 9.23 -2.27 22.40
C ALA A 97 9.89 -3.43 21.64
N TRP A 98 9.28 -3.89 20.55
CA TRP A 98 9.74 -5.08 19.82
C TRP A 98 10.60 -4.71 18.62
N LEU A 99 10.26 -3.59 17.99
CA LEU A 99 10.91 -3.04 16.82
C LEU A 99 11.60 -1.74 17.20
N MET A 100 12.77 -1.50 16.61
CA MET A 100 13.55 -0.27 16.81
C MET A 100 13.94 0.31 15.45
N ASP A 101 13.65 1.60 15.20
CA ASP A 101 14.16 2.31 14.02
C ASP A 101 15.67 2.48 14.14
N VAL A 102 16.42 1.73 13.33
CA VAL A 102 17.89 1.75 13.26
C VAL A 102 18.39 2.45 12.00
N SER A 103 17.51 3.14 11.27
CA SER A 103 17.81 3.69 9.93
C SER A 103 19.05 4.59 9.94
N SER A 104 19.19 5.48 10.94
CA SER A 104 20.34 6.39 11.03
C SER A 104 21.64 5.69 11.46
N GLU A 105 21.54 4.50 12.01
CA GLU A 105 22.68 3.69 12.47
C GLU A 105 23.22 2.84 11.32
N VAL A 106 22.33 2.27 10.52
CA VAL A 106 22.68 1.27 9.50
C VAL A 106 22.78 1.84 8.09
N LEU A 107 22.04 2.90 7.75
CA LEU A 107 22.11 3.51 6.42
C LEU A 107 23.12 4.67 6.43
N LYS A 108 24.31 4.46 5.87
CA LYS A 108 25.36 5.50 5.80
C LYS A 108 24.90 6.75 5.05
N VAL A 109 24.14 6.54 3.98
CA VAL A 109 23.46 7.61 3.24
C VAL A 109 22.02 7.14 2.98
N PRO A 110 21.02 7.61 3.72
CA PRO A 110 19.64 7.17 3.54
C PRO A 110 19.08 7.56 2.17
N PHE A 111 18.42 6.62 1.48
CA PHE A 111 17.66 6.93 0.27
C PHE A 111 16.42 7.74 0.64
N LYS A 112 16.17 8.83 -0.09
CA LYS A 112 14.92 9.57 -0.02
C LYS A 112 14.20 9.44 -1.35
N HIS A 113 13.08 8.73 -1.37
CA HIS A 113 12.23 8.69 -2.55
C HIS A 113 11.69 10.10 -2.83
N LYS A 114 11.62 10.48 -4.10
CA LYS A 114 11.11 11.79 -4.50
C LYS A 114 10.35 11.67 -5.81
N GLU A 115 9.05 11.86 -5.70
CA GLU A 115 8.15 11.98 -6.84
C GLU A 115 8.38 13.29 -7.60
N ASN A 116 8.17 13.23 -8.91
CA ASN A 116 8.04 14.39 -9.78
C ASN A 116 6.62 14.98 -9.70
N LEU A 117 6.40 16.14 -10.32
CA LEU A 117 5.08 16.78 -10.36
C LEU A 117 4.32 16.34 -11.61
N PHE A 118 3.33 15.47 -11.43
CA PHE A 118 2.35 15.11 -12.44
C PHE A 118 0.93 15.28 -11.91
N ASN A 119 -0.09 15.36 -12.78
CA ASN A 119 -1.48 15.48 -12.36
C ASN A 119 -2.39 14.62 -13.25
N ASP A 120 -2.62 13.37 -12.82
CA ASP A 120 -3.45 12.37 -13.47
C ASP A 120 -4.86 12.89 -13.78
N TYR A 121 -5.43 13.72 -12.90
CA TYR A 121 -6.78 14.26 -13.06
C TYR A 121 -6.94 15.21 -14.24
N ARG A 122 -5.84 15.72 -14.83
CA ARG A 122 -5.90 16.47 -16.09
C ARG A 122 -6.15 15.56 -17.30
N LYS A 123 -5.82 14.29 -17.18
CA LYS A 123 -6.02 13.27 -18.21
C LYS A 123 -7.36 12.57 -18.04
N GLN A 124 -7.68 12.19 -16.80
CA GLN A 124 -8.94 11.54 -16.45
C GLN A 124 -9.51 12.15 -15.17
N ILE A 125 -10.45 13.10 -15.33
CA ILE A 125 -10.98 13.94 -14.23
C ILE A 125 -11.63 13.09 -13.13
N LEU A 126 -12.28 11.98 -13.51
CA LEU A 126 -13.07 11.15 -12.60
C LEU A 126 -12.30 9.96 -12.01
N LEU A 127 -10.96 9.95 -12.08
CA LEU A 127 -10.13 8.93 -11.42
C LEU A 127 -10.42 8.84 -9.90
N PRO A 128 -10.41 7.64 -9.31
CA PRO A 128 -10.55 7.46 -7.86
C PRO A 128 -9.34 7.95 -7.07
N HIS A 129 -8.14 7.73 -7.59
CA HIS A 129 -6.84 8.06 -7.01
C HIS A 129 -5.80 8.18 -8.15
N ARG A 130 -4.61 8.72 -7.87
CA ARG A 130 -3.54 8.81 -8.88
C ARG A 130 -2.92 7.44 -9.12
N MET A 131 -2.55 7.19 -10.37
CA MET A 131 -1.90 5.93 -10.80
C MET A 131 -0.41 6.14 -11.11
N SER A 132 0.06 7.39 -11.09
CA SER A 132 1.43 7.78 -11.40
C SER A 132 2.43 7.59 -10.24
N ARG A 133 1.99 7.20 -9.03
CA ARG A 133 2.80 7.25 -7.79
C ARG A 133 2.70 5.98 -6.95
N MET A 134 3.04 4.85 -7.55
CA MET A 134 2.81 3.54 -6.96
C MET A 134 4.03 2.98 -6.20
N GLY A 135 5.24 3.38 -6.58
CA GLY A 135 6.50 2.98 -5.94
C GLY A 135 6.88 3.81 -4.69
N PRO A 136 8.07 3.57 -4.11
CA PRO A 136 9.10 2.63 -4.57
C PRO A 136 8.94 1.21 -4.00
N PHE A 137 9.66 0.26 -4.57
CA PHE A 137 9.76 -1.13 -4.10
C PHE A 137 11.20 -1.48 -3.69
N ILE A 138 11.36 -2.56 -2.91
CA ILE A 138 12.66 -3.06 -2.46
C ILE A 138 12.85 -4.51 -2.88
N SER A 139 14.06 -4.85 -3.32
CA SER A 139 14.47 -6.24 -3.52
C SER A 139 15.79 -6.52 -2.82
N VAL A 140 15.96 -7.75 -2.37
CA VAL A 140 17.08 -8.19 -1.52
C VAL A 140 17.78 -9.37 -2.18
N GLY A 141 19.11 -9.40 -2.08
CA GLY A 141 19.93 -10.54 -2.52
C GLY A 141 21.41 -10.29 -2.29
N ASP A 142 22.26 -11.27 -2.57
CA ASP A 142 23.71 -11.14 -2.47
C ASP A 142 24.27 -10.70 -3.83
N PHE A 143 24.57 -9.41 -3.97
CA PHE A 143 24.99 -8.85 -5.25
C PHE A 143 26.49 -8.97 -5.49
N ASN A 144 27.28 -9.27 -4.46
CA ASN A 144 28.75 -9.26 -4.52
C ASN A 144 29.41 -10.60 -4.13
N GLY A 145 28.61 -11.63 -3.84
CA GLY A 145 29.05 -12.98 -3.54
C GLY A 145 29.70 -13.14 -2.16
N ASP A 146 29.49 -12.20 -1.23
CA ASP A 146 30.07 -12.26 0.12
C ASP A 146 29.16 -12.97 1.15
N HIS A 147 28.08 -13.59 0.67
CA HIS A 147 27.05 -14.28 1.44
C HIS A 147 26.28 -13.38 2.42
N LYS A 148 26.29 -12.06 2.18
CA LYS A 148 25.43 -11.12 2.88
C LYS A 148 24.37 -10.58 1.94
N ASN A 149 23.18 -10.37 2.50
CA ASN A 149 22.10 -9.77 1.74
C ASN A 149 22.33 -8.25 1.63
N ASP A 150 22.44 -7.82 0.39
CA ASP A 150 22.37 -6.44 -0.10
C ASP A 150 20.92 -6.10 -0.46
N PHE A 151 20.65 -4.84 -0.82
CA PHE A 151 19.33 -4.48 -1.34
C PHE A 151 19.37 -3.41 -2.43
N PHE A 152 18.37 -3.46 -3.31
CA PHE A 152 18.05 -2.42 -4.27
C PHE A 152 16.75 -1.73 -3.84
N ILE A 153 16.68 -0.42 -4.03
CA ILE A 153 15.45 0.37 -3.92
C ILE A 153 15.22 1.16 -5.19
N GLY A 154 14.00 1.05 -5.75
CA GLY A 154 13.58 1.77 -6.94
C GLY A 154 13.47 3.28 -6.76
N GLY A 155 13.67 4.02 -7.84
CA GLY A 155 13.39 5.46 -7.90
C GLY A 155 12.17 5.80 -8.75
N ALA A 156 11.54 6.94 -8.43
CA ALA A 156 10.50 7.51 -9.27
C ALA A 156 11.05 8.05 -10.59
N ARG A 157 10.16 8.36 -11.52
CA ARG A 157 10.49 9.05 -12.76
C ARG A 157 11.30 10.32 -12.51
N GLY A 158 12.51 10.33 -13.05
CA GLY A 158 13.53 11.38 -12.89
C GLY A 158 14.54 11.12 -11.75
N GLN A 159 14.41 10.02 -11.01
CA GLN A 159 15.29 9.58 -9.93
C GLN A 159 15.78 8.16 -10.21
N SER A 160 17.09 7.94 -10.27
CA SER A 160 17.61 6.57 -10.38
C SER A 160 17.41 5.80 -9.07
N GLY A 161 17.06 4.52 -9.18
CA GLY A 161 17.20 3.57 -8.07
C GLY A 161 18.63 3.44 -7.55
N GLN A 162 18.78 2.79 -6.40
CA GLN A 162 20.03 2.72 -5.64
C GLN A 162 20.27 1.33 -5.07
N VAL A 163 21.47 0.78 -5.32
CA VAL A 163 21.97 -0.44 -4.65
C VAL A 163 22.68 -0.06 -3.35
N TYR A 164 22.46 -0.86 -2.31
CA TYR A 164 23.12 -0.77 -1.01
C TYR A 164 23.80 -2.09 -0.69
N LEU A 165 25.12 -2.05 -0.47
CA LEU A 165 25.89 -3.22 -0.10
C LEU A 165 26.03 -3.33 1.42
N GLN A 166 25.77 -4.50 1.97
CA GLN A 166 25.99 -4.79 3.37
C GLN A 166 27.49 -4.91 3.67
N GLN A 167 27.95 -4.09 4.61
CA GLN A 167 29.31 -4.09 5.13
C GLN A 167 29.35 -4.82 6.49
N GLY A 168 30.52 -4.81 7.13
CA GLY A 168 30.67 -5.28 8.52
C GLY A 168 29.67 -4.61 9.46
N GLU A 169 29.27 -5.33 10.52
CA GLU A 169 28.35 -4.85 11.58
C GLU A 169 26.93 -4.48 11.11
N GLY A 170 26.53 -4.87 9.88
CA GLY A 170 25.17 -4.64 9.36
C GLY A 170 24.94 -3.23 8.82
N LEU A 171 26.01 -2.47 8.59
CA LEU A 171 25.98 -1.19 7.89
C LEU A 171 25.70 -1.40 6.39
N PHE A 172 24.98 -0.48 5.77
CA PHE A 172 24.67 -0.48 4.35
C PHE A 172 25.23 0.77 3.68
N GLU A 173 26.05 0.56 2.66
CA GLU A 173 26.68 1.64 1.89
C GLU A 173 26.13 1.68 0.46
N PRO A 174 25.69 2.86 -0.03
CA PRO A 174 25.21 2.96 -1.40
C PRO A 174 26.37 2.73 -2.39
N LYS A 175 26.10 1.98 -3.44
CA LYS A 175 27.01 1.84 -4.58
C LYS A 175 26.42 2.51 -5.82
N THR A 176 27.08 3.56 -6.31
CA THR A 176 26.62 4.30 -7.50
C THR A 176 26.72 3.46 -8.76
N GLN A 177 25.65 3.43 -9.55
CA GLN A 177 25.56 2.68 -10.80
C GLN A 177 25.24 3.61 -11.98
N SER A 178 26.23 3.92 -12.81
CA SER A 178 26.07 4.85 -13.95
C SER A 178 24.93 4.47 -14.90
N THR A 179 24.62 3.17 -15.02
CA THR A 179 23.54 2.67 -15.87
C THR A 179 22.16 3.07 -15.35
N PHE A 180 21.95 3.13 -14.02
CA PHE A 180 20.67 3.55 -13.44
C PHE A 180 20.45 5.05 -13.64
N GLN A 181 21.50 5.87 -13.59
CA GLN A 181 21.36 7.31 -13.87
C GLN A 181 20.93 7.58 -15.32
N ARG A 182 21.38 6.79 -16.29
CA ARG A 182 20.95 6.92 -17.70
C ARG A 182 19.48 6.53 -17.88
N ASP A 183 19.00 5.59 -17.07
CA ASP A 183 17.62 5.11 -17.08
C ASP A 183 16.74 5.79 -16.02
N ALA A 184 17.20 6.85 -15.36
CA ALA A 184 16.41 7.58 -14.36
C ALA A 184 15.12 8.20 -14.95
N ARG A 185 14.93 8.19 -16.26
CA ARG A 185 13.70 8.65 -16.92
C ARG A 185 12.51 7.70 -16.74
N PHE A 186 12.75 6.45 -16.37
CA PHE A 186 11.72 5.44 -16.13
C PHE A 186 11.29 5.46 -14.65
N GLU A 187 10.06 5.05 -14.36
CA GLU A 187 9.59 4.77 -13.01
C GLU A 187 9.96 3.32 -12.66
N ASP A 188 10.69 3.11 -11.54
CA ASP A 188 11.04 1.78 -11.06
C ASP A 188 9.90 1.23 -10.17
N MET A 189 9.23 0.16 -10.62
CA MET A 189 8.24 -0.56 -9.81
C MET A 189 8.87 -1.80 -9.15
N GLN A 190 8.16 -2.93 -9.07
CA GLN A 190 8.72 -4.16 -8.54
C GLN A 190 9.98 -4.56 -9.31
N SER A 191 10.96 -5.07 -8.56
CA SER A 191 12.18 -5.66 -9.11
C SER A 191 12.36 -7.11 -8.67
N LEU A 192 13.10 -7.86 -9.48
CA LEU A 192 13.45 -9.25 -9.23
C LEU A 192 14.98 -9.37 -9.20
N ILE A 193 15.47 -10.18 -8.27
CA ILE A 193 16.87 -10.52 -8.10
C ILE A 193 17.02 -12.01 -8.37
N GLN A 194 17.69 -12.37 -9.47
CA GLN A 194 17.86 -13.75 -9.89
C GLN A 194 19.04 -13.88 -10.85
N ASP A 195 19.71 -15.03 -10.89
CA ASP A 195 20.69 -15.35 -11.93
C ASP A 195 19.94 -15.71 -13.23
N PHE A 196 19.79 -14.75 -14.15
CA PHE A 196 19.00 -14.93 -15.37
C PHE A 196 19.83 -15.43 -16.54
N ASN A 197 21.16 -15.27 -16.50
CA ASN A 197 22.07 -15.72 -17.54
C ASN A 197 22.91 -16.95 -17.15
N SER A 198 22.60 -17.54 -16.00
CA SER A 198 23.19 -18.76 -15.47
C SER A 198 24.72 -18.65 -15.30
N ASP A 199 25.20 -17.47 -14.92
CA ASP A 199 26.63 -17.19 -14.70
C ASP A 199 27.07 -17.25 -13.22
N GLY A 200 26.12 -17.49 -12.32
CA GLY A 200 26.31 -17.60 -10.88
C GLY A 200 26.14 -16.29 -10.12
N TYR A 201 25.83 -15.19 -10.79
CA TYR A 201 25.59 -13.89 -10.16
C TYR A 201 24.13 -13.46 -10.24
N GLN A 202 23.65 -12.82 -9.18
CA GLN A 202 22.28 -12.33 -9.17
C GLN A 202 22.16 -11.04 -9.99
N ASP A 203 21.38 -11.12 -11.07
CA ASP A 203 21.00 -10.01 -11.94
C ASP A 203 19.80 -9.24 -11.38
N LEU A 204 19.52 -8.08 -11.97
CA LEU A 204 18.41 -7.21 -11.58
C LEU A 204 17.46 -6.97 -12.76
N TYR A 205 16.22 -7.43 -12.63
CA TYR A 205 15.11 -7.07 -13.52
C TYR A 205 14.21 -6.04 -12.85
N ILE A 206 13.84 -4.98 -13.56
CA ILE A 206 13.00 -3.89 -13.06
C ILE A 206 11.80 -3.69 -13.97
N VAL A 207 10.60 -3.75 -13.40
CA VAL A 207 9.36 -3.38 -14.07
C VAL A 207 9.26 -1.86 -14.20
N SER A 208 8.89 -1.40 -15.39
CA SER A 208 8.61 0.02 -15.66
C SER A 208 7.09 0.29 -15.58
N GLY A 209 6.71 1.26 -14.75
CA GLY A 209 5.30 1.60 -14.48
C GLY A 209 4.95 3.06 -14.73
N ASP A 210 4.01 3.58 -13.94
CA ASP A 210 3.38 4.92 -14.00
C ASP A 210 2.30 5.10 -15.09
N THR A 211 1.75 6.31 -15.18
CA THR A 211 0.75 6.71 -16.20
C THR A 211 1.11 8.03 -16.89
N GLU A 212 2.33 8.52 -16.72
CA GLU A 212 2.68 9.86 -17.19
C GLU A 212 2.89 9.94 -18.70
N SER A 213 3.10 8.79 -19.33
CA SER A 213 3.33 8.68 -20.77
C SER A 213 2.22 7.89 -21.47
N PRO A 214 1.91 8.19 -22.73
CA PRO A 214 1.13 7.27 -23.56
C PRO A 214 1.81 5.90 -23.64
N GLU A 215 1.05 4.86 -23.98
CA GLU A 215 1.60 3.53 -24.27
C GLU A 215 2.78 3.63 -25.24
N GLY A 216 3.94 3.10 -24.87
CA GLY A 216 5.18 3.31 -25.61
C GLY A 216 6.45 2.95 -24.85
N GLU A 217 7.59 3.49 -25.31
CA GLU A 217 8.93 3.09 -24.85
C GLU A 217 9.20 3.33 -23.36
N MET A 218 8.44 4.20 -22.71
CA MET A 218 8.61 4.53 -21.28
C MET A 218 8.19 3.40 -20.34
N TYR A 219 7.53 2.37 -20.87
CA TYR A 219 7.12 1.19 -20.12
C TYR A 219 7.99 -0.04 -20.44
N GLN A 220 9.10 0.15 -21.13
CA GLN A 220 10.03 -0.93 -21.38
C GLN A 220 10.70 -1.35 -20.06
N ASP A 221 10.46 -2.59 -19.65
CA ASP A 221 11.14 -3.20 -18.51
C ASP A 221 12.64 -3.35 -18.80
N ARG A 222 13.46 -3.41 -17.75
CA ARG A 222 14.92 -3.30 -17.83
C ARG A 222 15.59 -4.47 -17.12
N LEU A 223 16.50 -5.17 -17.80
CA LEU A 223 17.39 -6.17 -17.22
C LEU A 223 18.80 -5.60 -17.12
N TYR A 224 19.42 -5.77 -15.95
CA TYR A 224 20.81 -5.42 -15.70
C TYR A 224 21.56 -6.65 -15.24
N LEU A 225 22.60 -7.03 -15.99
CA LEU A 225 23.47 -8.14 -15.67
C LEU A 225 24.52 -7.71 -14.64
N ASN A 226 24.77 -8.56 -13.66
CA ASN A 226 25.75 -8.34 -12.60
C ASN A 226 27.10 -9.00 -12.96
N ASP A 227 28.21 -8.39 -12.56
CA ASP A 227 29.57 -8.93 -12.77
C ASP A 227 30.11 -9.71 -11.56
N GLY A 228 29.25 -9.97 -10.57
CA GLY A 228 29.61 -10.61 -9.30
C GLY A 228 30.29 -9.69 -8.29
N ALA A 229 30.55 -8.44 -8.65
CA ALA A 229 31.04 -7.42 -7.74
C ALA A 229 29.99 -6.33 -7.48
N ALA A 230 28.72 -6.60 -7.81
CA ALA A 230 27.61 -5.66 -7.82
C ALA A 230 27.83 -4.48 -8.79
N ASN A 231 28.48 -4.68 -9.95
CA ASN A 231 28.45 -3.69 -11.02
C ASN A 231 27.44 -4.12 -12.08
N PHE A 232 26.39 -3.33 -12.25
CA PHE A 232 25.28 -3.67 -13.11
C PHE A 232 25.45 -3.06 -14.49
N THR A 233 25.30 -3.88 -15.53
CA THR A 233 25.31 -3.46 -16.94
C THR A 233 23.97 -3.77 -17.59
N LYS A 234 23.34 -2.77 -18.20
CA LYS A 234 22.07 -2.98 -18.89
C LYS A 234 22.22 -3.98 -20.04
N SER A 235 21.40 -5.02 -20.02
CA SER A 235 21.26 -5.94 -21.16
C SER A 235 20.35 -5.30 -22.21
N ILE A 236 20.85 -5.16 -23.43
CA ILE A 236 20.17 -4.45 -24.52
C ILE A 236 19.45 -5.46 -25.41
N ASN A 237 18.18 -5.19 -25.71
CA ASN A 237 17.30 -6.05 -26.51
C ASN A 237 17.12 -7.47 -25.94
N SER A 238 17.34 -7.65 -24.63
CA SER A 238 17.10 -8.91 -23.94
C SER A 238 15.65 -9.15 -23.57
N ILE A 239 14.88 -8.08 -23.41
CA ILE A 239 13.45 -8.15 -23.07
C ILE A 239 12.67 -7.76 -24.33
N PRO A 240 11.58 -8.48 -24.67
CA PRO A 240 10.69 -8.09 -25.76
C PRO A 240 10.08 -6.71 -25.52
N LYS A 241 9.53 -6.13 -26.58
CA LYS A 241 8.96 -4.78 -26.51
C LYS A 241 7.74 -4.75 -25.61
N ILE A 242 7.81 -4.01 -24.51
CA ILE A 242 6.71 -3.77 -23.58
C ILE A 242 6.33 -2.29 -23.64
N VAL A 243 5.03 -2.02 -23.78
CA VAL A 243 4.50 -0.67 -24.06
C VAL A 243 3.41 -0.21 -23.12
N SER A 244 3.08 -1.00 -22.10
CA SER A 244 2.00 -0.72 -21.15
C SER A 244 2.52 -0.74 -19.72
N SER A 245 1.89 0.04 -18.84
CA SER A 245 2.33 0.18 -17.44
C SER A 245 2.24 -1.14 -16.67
N GLY A 246 3.28 -1.41 -15.88
CA GLY A 246 3.35 -2.54 -14.96
C GLY A 246 3.51 -2.05 -13.52
N GLU A 247 3.39 -2.99 -12.60
CA GLU A 247 3.70 -2.73 -11.19
C GLU A 247 4.41 -3.93 -10.58
N TYR A 248 3.95 -5.14 -10.89
CA TYR A 248 4.40 -6.35 -10.22
C TYR A 248 5.03 -7.35 -11.19
N ALA A 249 6.00 -8.11 -10.69
CA ALA A 249 6.58 -9.25 -11.39
C ALA A 249 6.95 -10.36 -10.41
N LEU A 250 6.99 -11.59 -10.91
CA LEU A 250 7.39 -12.79 -10.18
C LEU A 250 8.22 -13.67 -11.10
N SER A 251 9.21 -14.36 -10.55
CA SER A 251 10.02 -15.33 -11.28
C SER A 251 9.79 -16.76 -10.83
N LEU A 252 9.69 -17.68 -11.79
CA LEU A 252 9.60 -19.13 -11.57
C LEU A 252 10.03 -19.82 -12.87
N ASP A 253 10.84 -20.88 -12.77
CA ASP A 253 11.02 -21.85 -13.86
C ASP A 253 9.72 -22.66 -14.01
N PHE A 254 8.83 -22.24 -14.92
CA PHE A 254 7.49 -22.82 -15.00
C PHE A 254 7.44 -24.08 -15.87
N ASP A 255 8.38 -24.25 -16.80
CA ASP A 255 8.44 -25.42 -17.69
C ASP A 255 9.54 -26.42 -17.33
N ASN A 256 10.28 -26.16 -16.25
CA ASN A 256 11.30 -27.01 -15.64
C ASN A 256 12.52 -27.23 -16.57
N ASP A 257 12.90 -26.22 -17.33
CA ASP A 257 14.08 -26.26 -18.20
C ASP A 257 15.38 -25.81 -17.49
N GLY A 258 15.26 -25.32 -16.26
CA GLY A 258 16.35 -24.89 -15.40
C GLY A 258 16.62 -23.38 -15.42
N ASP A 259 15.91 -22.63 -16.25
CA ASP A 259 16.06 -21.19 -16.38
C ASP A 259 14.86 -20.45 -15.76
N MET A 260 15.12 -19.33 -15.08
CA MET A 260 14.03 -18.59 -14.41
C MET A 260 13.30 -17.69 -15.38
N ASP A 261 12.00 -17.94 -15.54
CA ASP A 261 11.08 -17.13 -16.34
C ASP A 261 10.44 -16.01 -15.52
N ILE A 262 9.73 -15.10 -16.18
CA ILE A 262 9.09 -13.96 -15.54
C ILE A 262 7.60 -13.88 -15.92
N PHE A 263 6.73 -13.87 -14.91
CA PHE A 263 5.40 -13.28 -15.03
C PHE A 263 5.49 -11.79 -14.73
N ARG A 264 4.94 -10.96 -15.62
CA ARG A 264 4.89 -9.50 -15.48
C ARG A 264 3.44 -9.03 -15.48
N GLY A 265 2.96 -8.58 -14.32
CA GLY A 265 1.61 -8.07 -14.11
C GLY A 265 1.44 -6.65 -14.64
N GLY A 266 0.48 -6.47 -15.55
CA GLY A 266 0.07 -5.14 -16.00
C GLY A 266 -0.68 -4.40 -14.91
N ARG A 267 -0.40 -3.10 -14.75
CA ARG A 267 -1.03 -2.27 -13.71
C ARG A 267 -2.19 -1.42 -14.20
N THR A 268 -1.98 -0.67 -15.28
CA THR A 268 -3.02 0.19 -15.85
C THR A 268 -2.72 0.51 -17.30
N VAL A 269 -3.75 0.80 -18.09
CA VAL A 269 -3.58 1.36 -19.43
C VAL A 269 -3.62 2.88 -19.31
N PRO A 270 -2.55 3.61 -19.70
CA PRO A 270 -2.50 5.07 -19.58
C PRO A 270 -3.72 5.74 -20.24
N ASP A 271 -4.29 6.72 -19.54
CA ASP A 271 -5.49 7.47 -19.94
C ASP A 271 -6.78 6.60 -20.11
N LYS A 272 -6.77 5.32 -19.69
CA LYS A 272 -7.88 4.37 -19.84
C LYS A 272 -8.18 3.55 -18.58
N TYR A 273 -7.97 4.09 -17.38
CA TYR A 273 -8.51 3.43 -16.18
C TYR A 273 -10.05 3.30 -16.28
N PRO A 274 -10.68 2.17 -15.88
CA PRO A 274 -10.12 1.00 -15.21
C PRO A 274 -9.84 -0.19 -16.15
N TYR A 275 -9.64 0.00 -17.46
CA TYR A 275 -9.43 -1.13 -18.36
C TYR A 275 -8.19 -1.95 -17.97
N ALA A 276 -8.38 -3.27 -17.89
CA ALA A 276 -7.29 -4.20 -17.60
C ALA A 276 -6.19 -4.11 -18.66
N PRO A 277 -4.93 -3.85 -18.26
CA PRO A 277 -3.77 -3.83 -19.16
C PRO A 277 -3.34 -5.22 -19.60
N GLN A 278 -2.39 -5.26 -20.53
CA GLN A 278 -1.71 -6.50 -20.87
C GLN A 278 -0.72 -6.91 -19.77
N SER A 279 -0.83 -8.16 -19.33
CA SER A 279 0.21 -8.87 -18.57
C SER A 279 0.97 -9.82 -19.49
N TYR A 280 2.19 -10.19 -19.11
CA TYR A 280 3.11 -10.97 -19.95
C TYR A 280 3.65 -12.19 -19.21
N LEU A 281 3.87 -13.27 -19.95
CA LEU A 281 4.72 -14.38 -19.57
C LEU A 281 5.96 -14.36 -20.47
N LEU A 282 7.13 -14.16 -19.85
CA LEU A 282 8.41 -14.02 -20.51
C LEU A 282 9.26 -15.26 -20.23
N GLU A 283 9.49 -16.06 -21.26
CA GLU A 283 10.31 -17.28 -21.21
C GLU A 283 11.78 -16.93 -21.39
N ASN A 284 12.65 -17.40 -20.51
CA ASN A 284 14.10 -17.22 -20.59
C ASN A 284 14.74 -18.36 -21.41
N ASN A 285 15.96 -18.16 -21.89
CA ASN A 285 16.72 -19.19 -22.61
C ASN A 285 18.06 -19.54 -21.94
N GLY A 286 18.19 -19.18 -20.66
CA GLY A 286 19.38 -19.40 -19.85
C GLY A 286 20.54 -18.47 -20.14
N LYS A 287 20.32 -17.42 -20.95
CA LYS A 287 21.33 -16.40 -21.27
C LYS A 287 20.83 -14.98 -20.95
N GLY A 288 19.75 -14.88 -20.18
CA GLY A 288 19.06 -13.63 -19.89
C GLY A 288 18.47 -12.98 -21.15
N LEU A 289 18.01 -13.80 -22.11
CA LEU A 289 17.28 -13.35 -23.29
C LEU A 289 15.86 -13.91 -23.25
N PHE A 290 14.89 -13.02 -23.15
CA PHE A 290 13.49 -13.37 -22.94
C PHE A 290 12.68 -13.34 -24.24
N LYS A 291 11.73 -14.26 -24.35
CA LYS A 291 10.69 -14.31 -25.38
C LYS A 291 9.32 -14.10 -24.74
N ASP A 292 8.50 -13.24 -25.33
CA ASP A 292 7.08 -13.17 -24.96
C ASP A 292 6.35 -14.40 -25.50
N VAL A 293 5.95 -15.29 -24.61
CA VAL A 293 5.20 -16.52 -24.92
C VAL A 293 3.74 -16.42 -24.50
N THR A 294 3.25 -15.22 -24.16
CA THR A 294 1.92 -15.02 -23.59
C THR A 294 0.82 -15.54 -24.51
N ASP A 295 0.89 -15.27 -25.81
CA ASP A 295 -0.12 -15.75 -26.77
C ASP A 295 -0.10 -17.27 -26.95
N GLU A 296 1.08 -17.88 -26.83
CA GLU A 296 1.30 -19.31 -27.07
C GLU A 296 0.93 -20.16 -25.84
N LYS A 297 1.40 -19.72 -24.67
CA LYS A 297 1.40 -20.49 -23.41
C LYS A 297 0.49 -19.89 -22.34
N ALA A 298 0.09 -18.62 -22.41
CA ALA A 298 -0.60 -17.96 -21.29
C ALA A 298 -1.66 -16.94 -21.71
N ASN A 299 -2.45 -17.23 -22.76
CA ASN A 299 -3.43 -16.28 -23.29
C ASN A 299 -4.46 -15.84 -22.22
N VAL A 300 -4.75 -16.69 -21.22
CA VAL A 300 -5.60 -16.37 -20.07
C VAL A 300 -5.04 -15.24 -19.19
N LEU A 301 -3.72 -15.02 -19.19
CA LEU A 301 -3.06 -13.97 -18.41
C LEU A 301 -3.11 -12.60 -19.10
N LYS A 302 -3.37 -12.52 -20.42
CA LYS A 302 -3.29 -11.25 -21.17
C LYS A 302 -4.14 -10.14 -20.58
N LYS A 303 -5.25 -10.46 -19.91
CA LYS A 303 -6.12 -9.47 -19.24
C LYS A 303 -6.59 -9.98 -17.88
N CYS A 304 -5.68 -10.58 -17.12
CA CYS A 304 -5.95 -11.10 -15.77
C CYS A 304 -6.37 -10.02 -14.75
N GLY A 305 -6.22 -8.74 -15.09
CA GLY A 305 -6.73 -7.60 -14.32
C GLY A 305 -5.68 -6.51 -14.15
N MET A 306 -5.91 -5.61 -13.20
CA MET A 306 -4.95 -4.58 -12.79
C MET A 306 -4.17 -5.08 -11.58
N ILE A 307 -3.04 -5.73 -11.83
CA ILE A 307 -2.31 -6.53 -10.83
C ILE A 307 -1.47 -5.63 -9.93
N THR A 308 -1.55 -5.87 -8.62
CA THR A 308 -0.78 -5.16 -7.58
C THR A 308 0.14 -6.11 -6.80
N SER A 309 -0.22 -7.38 -6.68
CA SER A 309 0.56 -8.39 -5.96
C SER A 309 0.21 -9.80 -6.42
N GLY A 310 1.12 -10.73 -6.15
CA GLY A 310 0.88 -12.16 -6.34
C GLY A 310 2.00 -12.99 -5.73
N GLU A 311 1.82 -14.31 -5.77
CA GLU A 311 2.76 -15.31 -5.26
C GLU A 311 2.77 -16.55 -6.16
N TRP A 312 3.92 -17.23 -6.23
CA TRP A 312 4.02 -18.59 -6.76
C TRP A 312 3.95 -19.58 -5.60
N VAL A 313 2.83 -20.28 -5.44
CA VAL A 313 2.55 -21.11 -4.27
C VAL A 313 1.72 -22.33 -4.66
N ASP A 314 2.02 -23.48 -4.07
CA ASP A 314 1.16 -24.67 -4.13
C ASP A 314 -0.02 -24.46 -3.16
N LEU A 315 -1.17 -24.03 -3.69
CA LEU A 315 -2.39 -23.84 -2.91
C LEU A 315 -3.33 -25.03 -2.99
N ILE A 316 -3.24 -25.83 -4.06
CA ILE A 316 -4.17 -26.93 -4.31
C ILE A 316 -3.60 -28.31 -3.93
N GLY A 317 -2.38 -28.34 -3.39
CA GLY A 317 -1.75 -29.50 -2.76
C GLY A 317 -1.17 -30.52 -3.73
N ASP A 318 -0.85 -30.10 -4.96
CA ASP A 318 -0.33 -30.99 -6.01
C ASP A 318 1.19 -30.92 -6.20
N LYS A 319 1.87 -30.11 -5.37
CA LYS A 319 3.32 -29.80 -5.37
C LYS A 319 3.80 -28.91 -6.51
N SER A 320 2.95 -28.60 -7.47
CA SER A 320 3.21 -27.56 -8.45
C SER A 320 2.85 -26.21 -7.83
N LYS A 321 3.54 -25.14 -8.25
CA LYS A 321 3.19 -23.80 -7.80
C LYS A 321 2.19 -23.19 -8.76
N GLU A 322 1.08 -22.71 -8.23
CA GLU A 322 0.15 -21.85 -8.95
C GLU A 322 0.58 -20.40 -8.91
N LEU A 323 0.19 -19.65 -9.95
CA LEU A 323 0.24 -18.20 -9.95
C LEU A 323 -1.02 -17.66 -9.26
N VAL A 324 -0.85 -17.10 -8.07
CA VAL A 324 -1.95 -16.52 -7.30
C VAL A 324 -1.84 -15.00 -7.36
N LEU A 325 -2.88 -14.33 -7.88
CA LEU A 325 -2.85 -12.89 -8.16
C LEU A 325 -3.98 -12.15 -7.45
N CYS A 326 -3.70 -10.92 -7.06
CA CYS A 326 -4.69 -9.95 -6.62
C CYS A 326 -4.45 -8.57 -7.27
N GLY A 327 -5.45 -7.70 -7.17
CA GLY A 327 -5.42 -6.39 -7.82
C GLY A 327 -6.69 -5.58 -7.61
N ASP A 328 -6.77 -4.46 -8.32
CA ASP A 328 -7.95 -3.60 -8.30
C ASP A 328 -9.12 -4.25 -9.02
N TRP A 329 -10.28 -4.27 -8.36
CA TRP A 329 -11.54 -4.81 -8.87
C TRP A 329 -11.52 -6.32 -9.11
N LEU A 330 -10.70 -7.04 -8.36
CA LEU A 330 -10.54 -8.48 -8.52
C LEU A 330 -10.93 -9.21 -7.24
N GLY A 331 -11.48 -10.43 -7.40
CA GLY A 331 -11.27 -11.49 -6.42
C GLY A 331 -9.89 -12.12 -6.59
N ILE A 332 -9.48 -13.00 -5.68
CA ILE A 332 -8.21 -13.72 -5.85
C ILE A 332 -8.31 -14.62 -7.09
N LYS A 333 -7.32 -14.51 -7.98
CA LYS A 333 -7.21 -15.32 -9.21
C LYS A 333 -6.10 -16.35 -9.04
N ILE A 334 -6.32 -17.55 -9.57
CA ILE A 334 -5.35 -18.64 -9.54
C ILE A 334 -5.16 -19.17 -10.96
N TYR A 335 -3.92 -19.35 -11.38
CA TYR A 335 -3.58 -19.96 -12.66
C TYR A 335 -2.58 -21.10 -12.46
N SER A 336 -2.85 -22.23 -13.10
CA SER A 336 -2.00 -23.42 -13.03
C SER A 336 -1.39 -23.72 -14.39
N TRP A 337 -0.19 -24.27 -14.40
CA TRP A 337 0.45 -24.81 -15.59
C TRP A 337 -0.01 -26.25 -15.83
N ASP A 338 -0.58 -26.55 -17.00
CA ASP A 338 -1.08 -27.90 -17.33
C ASP A 338 -0.04 -28.80 -18.03
N GLY A 339 1.22 -28.34 -18.13
CA GLY A 339 2.28 -28.98 -18.91
C GLY A 339 2.45 -28.40 -20.31
N GLN A 340 1.49 -27.62 -20.81
CA GLN A 340 1.54 -26.97 -22.13
C GLN A 340 1.20 -25.48 -22.08
N LYS A 341 0.25 -25.09 -21.23
CA LYS A 341 -0.24 -23.72 -21.10
C LYS A 341 -0.77 -23.45 -19.69
N PHE A 342 -0.89 -22.17 -19.38
CA PHE A 342 -1.61 -21.72 -18.20
C PHE A 342 -3.13 -21.81 -18.41
N ILE A 343 -3.81 -22.32 -17.40
CA ILE A 343 -5.25 -22.35 -17.28
C ILE A 343 -5.69 -21.55 -16.05
N GLU A 344 -6.82 -20.85 -16.14
CA GLU A 344 -7.44 -20.22 -14.98
C GLU A 344 -8.18 -21.29 -14.17
N VAL A 345 -7.85 -21.40 -12.89
CA VAL A 345 -8.53 -22.30 -11.96
C VAL A 345 -9.86 -21.68 -11.57
N ASP A 346 -10.95 -22.45 -11.62
CA ASP A 346 -12.25 -22.01 -11.12
C ASP A 346 -12.19 -21.92 -9.59
N VAL A 347 -12.09 -20.72 -9.04
CA VAL A 347 -11.95 -20.52 -7.59
C VAL A 347 -13.29 -20.52 -6.83
N SER A 348 -14.42 -20.70 -7.50
CA SER A 348 -15.75 -20.62 -6.87
C SER A 348 -16.01 -21.73 -5.85
N HIS A 349 -15.47 -22.92 -6.10
CA HIS A 349 -15.54 -24.05 -5.17
C HIS A 349 -14.55 -23.92 -4.00
N LEU A 350 -13.51 -23.08 -4.16
CA LEU A 350 -12.52 -22.77 -3.12
C LEU A 350 -13.04 -21.69 -2.17
N GLY A 351 -14.01 -20.86 -2.58
CA GLY A 351 -14.57 -19.78 -1.75
C GLY A 351 -13.82 -18.45 -1.82
N LEU A 352 -12.83 -18.34 -2.72
CA LEU A 352 -12.03 -17.12 -2.95
C LEU A 352 -12.74 -16.09 -3.85
N ASP A 353 -13.73 -16.51 -4.64
CA ASP A 353 -14.53 -15.64 -5.52
C ASP A 353 -15.51 -14.73 -4.77
N ARG A 354 -15.74 -14.99 -3.47
CA ARG A 354 -16.76 -14.30 -2.67
C ARG A 354 -16.35 -12.89 -2.24
N GLN A 355 -15.08 -12.54 -2.39
CA GLN A 355 -14.49 -11.31 -1.89
C GLN A 355 -13.76 -10.61 -3.04
N GLU A 356 -14.36 -9.56 -3.56
CA GLU A 356 -13.80 -8.69 -4.59
C GLU A 356 -13.39 -7.36 -3.95
N GLY A 357 -12.17 -6.91 -4.21
CA GLY A 357 -11.59 -5.77 -3.51
C GLY A 357 -10.67 -4.92 -4.38
N TRP A 358 -10.07 -3.91 -3.73
CA TRP A 358 -8.93 -3.17 -4.24
C TRP A 358 -7.70 -3.64 -3.49
N TRP A 359 -7.31 -4.88 -3.78
CA TRP A 359 -6.21 -5.55 -3.12
C TRP A 359 -4.90 -4.87 -3.53
N ASN A 360 -4.06 -4.54 -2.56
CA ASN A 360 -2.74 -3.94 -2.80
C ASN A 360 -1.60 -4.91 -2.51
N LYS A 361 -1.81 -5.90 -1.62
CA LYS A 361 -0.78 -6.86 -1.22
C LYS A 361 -1.40 -8.22 -0.96
N LEU A 362 -0.68 -9.27 -1.34
CA LEU A 362 -0.97 -10.65 -1.01
C LEU A 362 0.34 -11.31 -0.60
N ILE A 363 0.32 -12.03 0.52
CA ILE A 363 1.40 -12.89 1.01
C ILE A 363 0.81 -14.28 1.24
N ALA A 364 1.47 -15.30 0.70
CA ALA A 364 1.11 -16.69 0.93
C ALA A 364 1.98 -17.27 2.06
N THR A 365 1.37 -17.70 3.16
CA THR A 365 2.08 -18.25 4.31
C THR A 365 1.15 -19.10 5.17
N ASP A 366 1.68 -20.16 5.79
CA ASP A 366 0.99 -20.99 6.79
C ASP A 366 0.92 -20.22 8.13
N ILE A 367 0.00 -19.26 8.26
CA ILE A 367 0.01 -18.28 9.36
C ILE A 367 -0.45 -18.90 10.68
N ASP A 368 -1.26 -19.96 10.65
CA ASP A 368 -1.65 -20.72 11.84
C ASP A 368 -0.90 -22.05 12.05
N GLN A 369 0.02 -22.40 11.16
CA GLN A 369 0.92 -23.54 11.29
C GLN A 369 0.18 -24.88 11.28
N ASP A 370 -0.93 -24.96 10.54
CA ASP A 370 -1.68 -26.20 10.36
C ASP A 370 -1.19 -27.04 9.15
N GLY A 371 -0.29 -26.48 8.35
CA GLY A 371 0.37 -27.12 7.23
C GLY A 371 -0.22 -26.78 5.85
N ASP A 372 -1.38 -26.12 5.81
CA ASP A 372 -1.93 -25.56 4.58
C ASP A 372 -1.52 -24.09 4.43
N ILE A 373 -1.31 -23.62 3.19
CA ILE A 373 -0.92 -22.22 2.97
C ILE A 373 -2.14 -21.30 2.97
N ASP A 374 -2.14 -20.30 3.84
CA ASP A 374 -3.13 -19.21 3.89
C ASP A 374 -2.73 -18.01 3.02
N LEU A 375 -3.70 -17.12 2.77
CA LEU A 375 -3.46 -15.87 2.05
C LEU A 375 -3.71 -14.66 2.94
N VAL A 376 -2.65 -13.93 3.28
CA VAL A 376 -2.70 -12.67 4.01
C VAL A 376 -2.80 -11.50 3.03
N CYS A 377 -3.87 -10.72 3.12
CA CYS A 377 -4.24 -9.74 2.10
C CYS A 377 -4.37 -8.31 2.67
N GLY A 378 -3.70 -7.36 2.01
CA GLY A 378 -3.86 -5.92 2.22
C GLY A 378 -4.81 -5.30 1.19
N ASN A 379 -5.75 -4.48 1.64
CA ASN A 379 -6.81 -3.87 0.81
C ASN A 379 -6.88 -2.35 1.07
N LEU A 380 -7.87 -1.66 0.51
CA LEU A 380 -8.08 -0.21 0.63
C LEU A 380 -8.31 0.28 2.08
N GLY A 381 -8.87 -0.57 2.93
CA GLY A 381 -9.33 -0.21 4.27
C GLY A 381 -10.76 0.34 4.27
N GLU A 382 -11.45 0.17 5.40
CA GLU A 382 -12.86 0.55 5.56
C GLU A 382 -13.04 2.04 5.91
N ASN A 383 -12.01 2.69 6.43
CA ASN A 383 -12.01 4.12 6.75
C ASN A 383 -11.67 4.97 5.52
N TYR A 384 -12.50 4.86 4.49
CA TYR A 384 -12.31 5.60 3.24
C TYR A 384 -13.63 6.22 2.74
N LYS A 385 -13.55 7.14 1.77
CA LYS A 385 -14.75 7.78 1.20
C LYS A 385 -15.69 6.75 0.56
N PHE A 386 -15.10 5.70 -0.03
CA PHE A 386 -15.85 4.63 -0.69
C PHE A 386 -16.21 3.56 0.33
N HIS A 387 -17.45 3.11 0.27
CA HIS A 387 -17.98 2.08 1.15
C HIS A 387 -18.60 0.98 0.31
N THR A 388 -18.51 -0.26 0.79
CA THR A 388 -19.00 -1.42 0.07
C THR A 388 -19.49 -2.49 1.05
N SER A 389 -20.28 -3.43 0.53
CA SER A 389 -20.76 -4.64 1.20
C SER A 389 -21.20 -5.66 0.16
N ALA A 390 -21.45 -6.91 0.58
CA ALA A 390 -22.02 -7.94 -0.29
C ALA A 390 -23.38 -7.53 -0.88
N GLU A 391 -24.23 -6.87 -0.09
CA GLU A 391 -25.58 -6.45 -0.52
C GLU A 391 -25.56 -5.17 -1.36
N LYS A 392 -24.57 -4.29 -1.12
CA LYS A 392 -24.42 -2.99 -1.79
C LYS A 392 -22.98 -2.81 -2.26
N PRO A 393 -22.58 -3.51 -3.33
CA PRO A 393 -21.21 -3.48 -3.82
C PRO A 393 -20.87 -2.12 -4.45
N PHE A 394 -19.68 -1.62 -4.19
CA PHE A 394 -19.15 -0.45 -4.87
C PHE A 394 -18.85 -0.78 -6.33
N GLN A 395 -19.23 0.10 -7.27
CA GLN A 395 -19.15 -0.20 -8.71
C GLN A 395 -18.53 0.95 -9.49
N VAL A 396 -17.82 0.59 -10.56
CA VAL A 396 -17.35 1.50 -11.60
C VAL A 396 -17.98 1.13 -12.93
N PHE A 397 -18.48 2.13 -13.64
CA PHE A 397 -18.86 2.02 -15.05
C PHE A 397 -17.88 2.82 -15.89
N CYS A 398 -17.49 2.30 -17.05
CA CYS A 398 -16.58 3.01 -17.96
C CYS A 398 -16.95 2.80 -19.43
N ASN A 399 -17.13 3.90 -20.14
CA ASN A 399 -17.41 3.97 -21.58
C ASN A 399 -17.13 5.40 -22.08
N ASP A 400 -17.16 5.61 -23.39
CA ASP A 400 -17.21 6.94 -24.01
C ASP A 400 -18.68 7.38 -24.13
N PHE A 401 -19.24 7.95 -23.05
CA PHE A 401 -20.68 8.22 -22.94
C PHE A 401 -21.11 9.44 -23.76
N ASP A 402 -20.20 10.38 -24.01
CA ASP A 402 -20.46 11.57 -24.83
C ASP A 402 -19.89 11.48 -26.25
N GLN A 403 -19.25 10.35 -26.61
CA GLN A 403 -18.70 10.05 -27.94
C GLN A 403 -17.60 11.02 -28.37
N ASN A 404 -16.80 11.49 -27.41
CA ASN A 404 -15.71 12.43 -27.66
C ASN A 404 -14.35 11.75 -27.93
N GLY A 405 -14.28 10.42 -27.86
CA GLY A 405 -13.08 9.62 -28.05
C GLY A 405 -12.25 9.39 -26.78
N THR A 406 -12.74 9.79 -25.61
CA THR A 406 -12.14 9.54 -24.30
C THR A 406 -13.09 8.76 -23.40
N TYR A 407 -12.55 7.98 -22.48
CA TYR A 407 -13.36 7.16 -21.59
C TYR A 407 -13.76 7.92 -20.32
N ASP A 408 -15.05 7.91 -20.00
CA ASP A 408 -15.58 8.48 -18.76
C ASP A 408 -15.67 7.40 -17.68
N ILE A 409 -15.17 7.72 -16.48
CA ILE A 409 -15.24 6.85 -15.31
C ILE A 409 -16.41 7.28 -14.43
N ILE A 410 -17.33 6.36 -14.12
CA ILE A 410 -18.47 6.63 -13.25
C ILE A 410 -18.38 5.71 -12.04
N LEU A 411 -17.85 6.25 -10.94
CA LEU A 411 -17.91 5.59 -9.63
C LEU A 411 -19.28 5.81 -9.00
N THR A 412 -19.83 4.77 -8.41
CA THR A 412 -21.22 4.77 -7.92
C THR A 412 -21.33 4.40 -6.45
N LYS A 413 -22.40 4.84 -5.80
CA LYS A 413 -22.76 4.44 -4.44
C LYS A 413 -24.25 4.19 -4.35
N TYR A 414 -24.67 3.54 -3.29
CA TYR A 414 -26.08 3.37 -2.98
C TYR A 414 -26.64 4.55 -2.18
N ASN A 415 -27.81 5.03 -2.57
CA ASN A 415 -28.66 5.92 -1.80
C ASN A 415 -30.02 5.25 -1.59
N GLY A 416 -30.26 4.69 -0.40
CA GLY A 416 -31.36 3.74 -0.23
C GLY A 416 -31.10 2.48 -1.07
N ASN A 417 -31.98 2.19 -2.02
CA ASN A 417 -31.84 1.08 -2.96
C ASN A 417 -31.36 1.52 -4.35
N ASP A 418 -31.32 2.83 -4.60
CA ASP A 418 -30.92 3.39 -5.89
C ASP A 418 -29.40 3.51 -5.98
N ILE A 419 -28.87 3.28 -7.17
CA ILE A 419 -27.47 3.51 -7.48
C ILE A 419 -27.33 4.91 -8.07
N VAL A 420 -26.44 5.71 -7.50
CA VAL A 420 -26.19 7.11 -7.88
C VAL A 420 -24.69 7.35 -8.06
N PRO A 421 -24.26 8.34 -8.86
CA PRO A 421 -22.85 8.67 -8.98
C PRO A 421 -22.30 9.19 -7.65
N ILE A 422 -21.05 8.85 -7.34
CA ILE A 422 -20.31 9.45 -6.21
C ILE A 422 -20.03 10.91 -6.48
N ARG A 423 -19.68 11.23 -7.73
CA ARG A 423 -19.30 12.57 -8.17
C ARG A 423 -20.55 13.43 -8.35
N GLY A 424 -20.48 14.65 -7.83
CA GLY A 424 -21.57 15.61 -7.92
C GLY A 424 -21.71 16.19 -9.33
N LYS A 425 -22.82 16.91 -9.55
CA LYS A 425 -23.19 17.54 -10.83
C LYS A 425 -22.04 18.29 -11.50
N GLN A 426 -21.21 18.99 -10.72
CA GLN A 426 -20.12 19.81 -11.28
C GLN A 426 -19.07 18.96 -11.98
N CYS A 427 -18.52 17.93 -11.33
CA CYS A 427 -17.55 17.04 -11.97
C CYS A 427 -18.19 16.27 -13.14
N SER A 428 -19.42 15.77 -12.94
CA SER A 428 -20.11 15.01 -13.99
C SER A 428 -20.38 15.83 -15.24
N GLN A 429 -20.73 17.12 -15.13
CA GLN A 429 -20.95 17.99 -16.30
C GLN A 429 -19.66 18.50 -16.94
N GLU A 430 -18.54 18.53 -16.20
CA GLU A 430 -17.22 18.87 -16.74
C GLU A 430 -16.70 17.71 -17.60
N GLN A 431 -16.92 16.47 -17.16
CA GLN A 431 -16.61 15.27 -17.93
C GLN A 431 -17.59 15.07 -19.09
N ILE A 432 -18.90 15.15 -18.84
CA ILE A 432 -19.97 14.90 -19.84
C ILE A 432 -20.82 16.17 -19.99
N PRO A 433 -20.51 17.06 -20.94
CA PRO A 433 -21.16 18.36 -21.08
C PRO A 433 -22.68 18.30 -21.28
N SER A 434 -23.20 17.21 -21.83
CA SER A 434 -24.65 17.01 -22.06
C SER A 434 -25.47 16.97 -20.75
N ILE A 435 -24.84 16.64 -19.61
CA ILE A 435 -25.50 16.67 -18.29
C ILE A 435 -25.91 18.10 -17.93
N LYS A 436 -25.12 19.11 -18.33
CA LYS A 436 -25.41 20.52 -18.04
C LYS A 436 -26.73 20.97 -18.65
N SER A 437 -27.02 20.54 -19.88
CA SER A 437 -28.25 20.92 -20.60
C SER A 437 -29.46 20.08 -20.16
N LYS A 438 -29.28 18.77 -19.94
CA LYS A 438 -30.35 17.87 -19.48
C LYS A 438 -30.80 18.15 -18.04
N PHE A 439 -29.86 18.48 -17.15
CA PHE A 439 -30.12 18.69 -15.73
C PHE A 439 -29.58 20.06 -15.29
N PRO A 440 -30.32 21.17 -15.50
CA PRO A 440 -29.80 22.51 -15.25
C PRO A 440 -29.56 22.80 -13.76
N THR A 441 -30.28 22.14 -12.85
CA THR A 441 -30.19 22.38 -11.40
C THR A 441 -29.56 21.21 -10.64
N PHE A 442 -28.96 21.48 -9.48
CA PHE A 442 -28.49 20.42 -8.58
C PHE A 442 -29.64 19.49 -8.14
N LYS A 443 -30.84 20.04 -7.95
CA LYS A 443 -32.02 19.26 -7.57
C LYS A 443 -32.45 18.28 -8.66
N SER A 444 -32.48 18.70 -9.93
CA SER A 444 -32.81 17.82 -11.05
C SER A 444 -31.77 16.71 -11.23
N PHE A 445 -30.49 17.01 -11.02
CA PHE A 445 -29.42 16.01 -11.05
C PHE A 445 -29.56 14.99 -9.90
N ALA A 446 -29.82 15.46 -8.67
CA ALA A 446 -29.93 14.60 -7.50
C ALA A 446 -31.12 13.62 -7.54
N ASN A 447 -32.13 13.91 -8.36
CA ASN A 447 -33.31 13.06 -8.54
C ASN A 447 -33.22 12.16 -9.79
N ALA A 448 -32.14 12.25 -10.57
CA ALA A 448 -31.96 11.46 -11.79
C ALA A 448 -31.34 10.09 -11.46
N SER A 449 -31.81 9.04 -12.13
CA SER A 449 -31.16 7.73 -12.09
C SER A 449 -29.85 7.75 -12.91
N LEU A 450 -29.00 6.74 -12.74
CA LEU A 450 -27.82 6.58 -13.60
C LEU A 450 -28.17 6.51 -15.09
N ASN A 451 -29.24 5.79 -15.45
CA ASN A 451 -29.69 5.71 -16.84
C ASN A 451 -30.20 7.06 -17.37
N ASP A 452 -30.84 7.88 -16.52
CA ASP A 452 -31.25 9.22 -16.93
C ASP A 452 -30.04 10.13 -17.21
N LEU A 453 -28.98 9.98 -16.39
CA LEU A 453 -27.76 10.77 -16.50
C LEU A 453 -26.90 10.36 -17.71
N TYR A 454 -26.71 9.05 -17.91
CA TYR A 454 -25.68 8.50 -18.80
C TYR A 454 -26.24 7.71 -19.99
N GLY A 455 -27.54 7.46 -20.04
CA GLY A 455 -28.23 6.80 -21.15
C GLY A 455 -28.03 5.29 -21.21
N GLU A 456 -28.51 4.67 -22.30
CA GLU A 456 -28.56 3.21 -22.47
C GLU A 456 -27.18 2.55 -22.59
N ASN A 457 -26.15 3.32 -22.98
CA ASN A 457 -24.75 2.86 -23.09
C ASN A 457 -24.17 2.39 -21.74
N LEU A 458 -24.83 2.69 -20.62
CA LEU A 458 -24.47 2.16 -19.32
C LEU A 458 -24.56 0.62 -19.27
N ASN A 459 -25.53 0.03 -19.96
CA ASN A 459 -25.76 -1.42 -19.95
C ASN A 459 -24.69 -2.20 -20.73
N SER A 460 -24.02 -1.57 -21.70
CA SER A 460 -22.94 -2.15 -22.50
C SER A 460 -21.55 -1.67 -22.06
N SER A 461 -21.47 -0.83 -21.02
CA SER A 461 -20.22 -0.30 -20.49
C SER A 461 -19.42 -1.36 -19.73
N LEU A 462 -18.12 -1.14 -19.59
CA LEU A 462 -17.31 -1.89 -18.65
C LEU A 462 -17.88 -1.67 -17.25
N ASN A 463 -18.17 -2.76 -16.52
CA ASN A 463 -18.69 -2.68 -15.16
C ASN A 463 -17.90 -3.61 -14.24
N TYR A 464 -17.21 -3.04 -13.26
CA TYR A 464 -16.63 -3.81 -12.18
C TYR A 464 -17.31 -3.52 -10.85
N LYS A 465 -17.31 -4.53 -9.98
CA LYS A 465 -17.89 -4.48 -8.64
C LYS A 465 -16.85 -4.95 -7.63
N VAL A 466 -16.88 -4.36 -6.45
CA VAL A 466 -16.15 -4.82 -5.27
C VAL A 466 -17.10 -4.85 -4.11
N ASN A 467 -16.99 -5.85 -3.27
CA ASN A 467 -17.87 -6.08 -2.13
C ASN A 467 -17.13 -6.05 -0.78
N ASN A 468 -15.79 -5.90 -0.81
CA ASN A 468 -14.96 -5.89 0.38
C ASN A 468 -13.76 -4.93 0.24
N PHE A 469 -13.59 -4.05 1.24
CA PHE A 469 -12.41 -3.21 1.39
C PHE A 469 -11.56 -3.54 2.63
N SER A 470 -11.98 -4.54 3.41
CA SER A 470 -11.23 -4.97 4.58
C SER A 470 -9.96 -5.72 4.18
N SER A 471 -8.89 -5.49 4.95
CA SER A 471 -7.67 -6.29 4.96
C SER A 471 -7.82 -7.44 5.97
N GLY A 472 -7.17 -8.57 5.72
CA GLY A 472 -7.41 -9.78 6.51
C GLY A 472 -6.72 -11.02 5.94
N VAL A 473 -7.24 -12.19 6.30
CA VAL A 473 -6.70 -13.50 5.92
C VAL A 473 -7.79 -14.36 5.28
N PHE A 474 -7.45 -15.04 4.20
CA PHE A 474 -8.19 -16.22 3.74
C PHE A 474 -7.56 -17.45 4.35
N TRP A 475 -8.25 -18.05 5.32
CA TRP A 475 -7.83 -19.28 5.97
C TRP A 475 -8.06 -20.47 5.06
N ASN A 476 -7.03 -21.25 4.77
CA ASN A 476 -7.10 -22.47 3.99
C ASN A 476 -7.46 -23.64 4.92
N GLU A 477 -8.63 -24.23 4.72
CA GLU A 477 -9.12 -25.38 5.50
C GLU A 477 -9.17 -26.62 4.57
N GLY A 478 -8.01 -27.12 4.14
CA GLY A 478 -7.91 -28.25 3.22
C GLY A 478 -8.43 -27.94 1.80
N GLY A 479 -8.00 -26.81 1.24
CA GLY A 479 -8.39 -26.34 -0.10
C GLY A 479 -9.68 -25.52 -0.13
N LYS A 480 -10.23 -25.14 1.03
CA LYS A 480 -11.40 -24.26 1.14
C LYS A 480 -11.05 -23.03 1.95
N PHE A 481 -11.26 -21.87 1.34
CA PHE A 481 -10.86 -20.61 1.91
C PHE A 481 -12.00 -19.91 2.63
N LYS A 482 -11.69 -19.42 3.84
CA LYS A 482 -12.61 -18.64 4.66
C LYS A 482 -12.02 -17.29 5.02
N TRP A 483 -12.72 -16.21 4.69
CA TRP A 483 -12.31 -14.85 4.99
C TRP A 483 -12.44 -14.51 6.48
N SER A 484 -11.42 -13.86 7.04
CA SER A 484 -11.42 -13.21 8.35
C SER A 484 -10.73 -11.86 8.27
N ALA A 485 -11.43 -10.78 8.66
CA ALA A 485 -10.86 -9.45 8.66
C ALA A 485 -9.89 -9.25 9.85
N PHE A 486 -8.86 -8.44 9.63
CA PHE A 486 -8.03 -7.93 10.72
C PHE A 486 -8.80 -6.95 11.63
N PRO A 487 -8.29 -6.67 12.85
CA PRO A 487 -8.89 -5.70 13.76
C PRO A 487 -9.11 -4.33 13.11
N VAL A 488 -10.05 -3.55 13.66
CA VAL A 488 -10.49 -2.28 13.08
C VAL A 488 -9.34 -1.29 12.85
N GLU A 489 -8.28 -1.35 13.67
CA GLU A 489 -7.09 -0.51 13.53
C GLU A 489 -6.33 -0.76 12.22
N ALA A 490 -6.38 -1.99 11.69
CA ALA A 490 -5.81 -2.34 10.39
C ALA A 490 -6.68 -1.87 9.21
N GLN A 491 -7.90 -1.38 9.48
CA GLN A 491 -8.83 -0.87 8.47
C GLN A 491 -8.83 0.67 8.37
N PHE A 492 -8.03 1.35 9.19
CA PHE A 492 -7.99 2.81 9.25
C PHE A 492 -7.41 3.45 7.98
N SER A 493 -6.62 2.72 7.21
CA SER A 493 -5.98 3.19 5.98
C SER A 493 -5.79 2.02 5.02
N SER A 494 -5.27 2.29 3.81
CA SER A 494 -4.86 1.22 2.90
C SER A 494 -3.67 0.45 3.48
N ILE A 495 -3.66 -0.87 3.28
CA ILE A 495 -2.51 -1.73 3.54
C ILE A 495 -1.91 -2.11 2.20
N ARG A 496 -0.72 -1.61 1.91
CA ARG A 496 0.03 -1.79 0.64
C ARG A 496 1.26 -2.66 0.82
N ALA A 497 1.73 -2.82 2.04
CA ALA A 497 2.90 -3.60 2.36
C ALA A 497 2.64 -4.48 3.57
N ILE A 498 3.09 -5.73 3.50
CA ILE A 498 2.91 -6.76 4.51
C ILE A 498 4.19 -7.59 4.56
N VAL A 499 4.64 -7.91 5.77
CA VAL A 499 5.56 -9.01 6.03
C VAL A 499 5.06 -9.83 7.20
N CYS A 500 5.15 -11.16 7.07
CA CYS A 500 4.76 -12.11 8.10
C CYS A 500 6.01 -12.67 8.78
N ASP A 501 6.04 -12.64 10.11
CA ASP A 501 7.21 -13.07 10.91
C ASP A 501 6.82 -13.35 12.36
N ASP A 502 7.61 -14.11 13.11
CA ASP A 502 7.46 -14.21 14.57
C ASP A 502 8.08 -12.97 15.22
N ILE A 503 7.24 -11.97 15.52
CA ILE A 503 7.71 -10.66 15.98
C ILE A 503 8.00 -10.71 17.48
N ASN A 504 7.15 -11.40 18.24
CA ASN A 504 7.20 -11.38 19.69
C ASN A 504 8.03 -12.54 20.30
N GLY A 505 8.40 -13.54 19.50
CA GLY A 505 9.19 -14.72 19.88
C GLY A 505 8.38 -15.86 20.49
N ASP A 506 7.06 -15.92 20.29
CA ASP A 506 6.17 -16.95 20.82
C ASP A 506 5.99 -18.16 19.88
N GLY A 507 6.64 -18.12 18.71
CA GLY A 507 6.60 -19.15 17.70
C GLY A 507 5.44 -19.04 16.72
N LYS A 508 4.53 -18.06 16.85
CA LYS A 508 3.44 -17.82 15.89
C LYS A 508 3.86 -16.84 14.81
N ILE A 509 3.17 -16.89 13.67
CA ILE A 509 3.40 -15.94 12.58
C ILE A 509 2.52 -14.71 12.80
N ASP A 510 3.16 -13.59 13.09
CA ASP A 510 2.54 -12.28 13.24
C ASP A 510 2.64 -11.47 11.94
N VAL A 511 2.00 -10.30 11.90
CA VAL A 511 1.95 -9.43 10.72
C VAL A 511 2.48 -8.03 11.04
N ILE A 512 3.49 -7.59 10.28
CA ILE A 512 3.85 -6.17 10.16
C ILE A 512 3.22 -5.64 8.88
N PHE A 513 2.53 -4.50 8.96
CA PHE A 513 1.91 -3.89 7.81
C PHE A 513 2.17 -2.39 7.71
N GLY A 514 2.05 -1.87 6.49
CA GLY A 514 2.17 -0.46 6.17
C GLY A 514 1.33 -0.09 4.96
N GLY A 515 1.07 1.20 4.77
CA GLY A 515 0.36 1.69 3.61
C GLY A 515 0.18 3.20 3.66
N ASN A 516 -1.07 3.65 3.57
CA ASN A 516 -1.49 5.01 3.20
C ASN A 516 -1.54 5.26 1.69
N ASN A 517 -2.36 6.24 1.34
CA ASN A 517 -2.44 6.85 0.02
C ASN A 517 -2.80 8.34 0.18
N TYR A 518 -1.81 9.21 0.00
CA TYR A 518 -2.00 10.65 0.06
C TYR A 518 -2.50 11.23 -1.26
N ASP A 519 -2.32 10.51 -2.36
CA ASP A 519 -2.57 10.95 -3.73
C ASP A 519 -4.02 10.72 -4.15
N THR A 520 -4.90 11.47 -3.49
CA THR A 520 -6.34 11.46 -3.75
C THR A 520 -6.80 12.70 -4.50
N GLU A 521 -7.98 12.61 -5.10
CA GLU A 521 -8.64 13.74 -5.73
C GLU A 521 -9.15 14.71 -4.64
N VAL A 522 -9.34 15.99 -4.97
CA VAL A 522 -9.66 17.07 -4.01
C VAL A 522 -10.87 16.80 -3.11
N GLU A 523 -11.93 16.16 -3.60
CA GLU A 523 -13.10 15.81 -2.79
C GLU A 523 -12.98 14.46 -2.08
N THR A 524 -11.90 13.71 -2.31
CA THR A 524 -11.61 12.43 -1.66
C THR A 524 -10.56 12.66 -0.59
N THR A 525 -10.91 12.42 0.67
CA THR A 525 -9.96 12.48 1.77
C THR A 525 -8.85 11.46 1.57
N SER A 526 -7.60 11.88 1.78
CA SER A 526 -6.44 11.00 1.77
C SER A 526 -6.61 9.84 2.74
N SER A 527 -6.06 8.68 2.40
CA SER A 527 -5.93 7.53 3.31
C SER A 527 -4.63 7.74 4.10
N ASP A 528 -4.69 8.51 5.18
CA ASP A 528 -3.51 9.00 5.91
C ASP A 528 -3.51 8.64 7.41
N ALA A 529 -4.36 7.69 7.81
CA ALA A 529 -4.58 7.36 9.21
C ALA A 529 -3.71 6.19 9.72
N SER A 530 -2.80 5.64 8.92
CA SER A 530 -1.85 4.60 9.34
C SER A 530 -0.46 5.19 9.58
N ILE A 531 0.24 4.65 10.58
CA ILE A 531 1.67 4.90 10.81
C ILE A 531 2.48 3.61 10.75
N GLY A 532 1.98 2.64 10.00
CA GLY A 532 2.36 1.23 10.12
C GLY A 532 1.73 0.58 11.34
N GLY A 533 1.76 -0.75 11.37
CA GLY A 533 1.17 -1.51 12.47
C GLY A 533 1.76 -2.90 12.62
N VAL A 534 1.55 -3.45 13.82
CA VAL A 534 1.88 -4.84 14.16
C VAL A 534 0.61 -5.51 14.66
N ILE A 535 0.31 -6.69 14.15
CA ILE A 535 -0.80 -7.54 14.56
C ILE A 535 -0.21 -8.85 15.05
N LEU A 536 -0.53 -9.23 16.28
CA LEU A 536 -0.19 -10.55 16.79
C LEU A 536 -1.27 -11.56 16.46
N GLN A 537 -0.86 -12.75 16.03
CA GLN A 537 -1.76 -13.89 15.86
C GLN A 537 -2.02 -14.55 17.23
N GLN A 538 -3.24 -15.06 17.43
CA GLN A 538 -3.69 -15.70 18.67
C GLN A 538 -4.07 -17.16 18.41
N GLU A 539 -4.13 -17.97 19.48
CA GLU A 539 -4.43 -19.42 19.39
C GLU A 539 -5.72 -19.76 18.63
N ASP A 540 -6.72 -18.88 18.67
CA ASP A 540 -8.06 -19.09 18.08
C ASP A 540 -8.20 -18.50 16.66
N ARG A 541 -7.07 -18.33 15.94
CA ARG A 541 -6.99 -17.55 14.68
C ARG A 541 -7.43 -16.08 14.86
N GLY A 542 -7.51 -15.62 16.12
CA GLY A 542 -7.75 -14.23 16.47
C GLY A 542 -6.53 -13.35 16.22
N PHE A 543 -6.76 -12.05 16.14
CA PHE A 543 -5.72 -11.06 15.90
C PHE A 543 -5.81 -9.92 16.90
N ILE A 544 -4.66 -9.48 17.42
CA ILE A 544 -4.58 -8.33 18.33
C ILE A 544 -3.65 -7.28 17.74
N TYR A 545 -4.17 -6.08 17.51
CA TYR A 545 -3.37 -4.93 17.11
C TYR A 545 -2.53 -4.40 18.27
N ILE A 546 -1.25 -4.15 18.00
CA ILE A 546 -0.29 -3.65 18.98
C ILE A 546 0.00 -2.19 18.71
N LYS A 547 -0.17 -1.36 19.73
CA LYS A 547 -0.01 0.08 19.62
C LYS A 547 1.43 0.43 19.26
N PRO A 548 1.65 1.49 18.47
CA PRO A 548 2.98 1.98 18.08
C PRO A 548 3.98 2.15 19.24
N ASN A 549 3.51 2.61 20.41
CA ASN A 549 4.36 2.77 21.60
C ASN A 549 4.86 1.42 22.18
N ASP A 550 4.12 0.34 21.93
CA ASP A 550 4.39 -1.00 22.44
C ASP A 550 5.09 -1.87 21.38
N SER A 551 4.75 -1.71 20.10
CA SER A 551 5.46 -2.38 19.00
C SER A 551 6.79 -1.72 18.69
N GLY A 552 6.87 -0.39 18.82
CA GLY A 552 8.00 0.44 18.43
C GLY A 552 7.96 0.92 16.98
N LEU A 553 7.00 0.45 16.17
CA LEU A 553 6.83 0.87 14.77
C LEU A 553 5.99 2.14 14.67
N SER A 554 6.55 3.19 14.06
CA SER A 554 5.84 4.45 13.82
C SER A 554 6.45 5.20 12.64
N ILE A 555 5.76 5.19 11.50
CA ILE A 555 6.21 5.81 10.25
C ILE A 555 5.05 6.61 9.65
N ASP A 556 5.13 7.94 9.78
CA ASP A 556 4.16 8.88 9.19
C ASP A 556 4.53 9.17 7.73
N ALA A 557 4.31 8.18 6.86
CA ALA A 557 4.56 8.26 5.42
C ALA A 557 3.65 7.30 4.65
N VAL A 558 3.68 7.38 3.32
CA VAL A 558 3.14 6.33 2.45
C VAL A 558 4.16 5.20 2.36
N ILE A 559 3.88 4.08 3.04
CA ILE A 559 4.66 2.85 2.96
C ILE A 559 4.17 2.06 1.76
N THR A 560 5.08 1.69 0.87
CA THR A 560 4.78 1.02 -0.40
C THR A 560 5.23 -0.42 -0.40
N ASP A 561 6.28 -0.75 0.36
CA ASP A 561 6.81 -2.10 0.47
C ASP A 561 7.52 -2.32 1.81
N ILE A 562 7.53 -3.58 2.27
CA ILE A 562 8.23 -4.02 3.48
C ILE A 562 8.89 -5.36 3.16
N THR A 563 10.22 -5.41 3.30
CA THR A 563 11.01 -6.61 3.03
C THR A 563 11.82 -7.01 4.24
N LYS A 564 11.71 -8.27 4.68
CA LYS A 564 12.60 -8.82 5.70
C LYS A 564 13.96 -9.12 5.10
N LEU A 565 15.02 -8.76 5.83
CA LEU A 565 16.40 -9.06 5.49
C LEU A 565 17.11 -9.60 6.74
N ASN A 566 17.80 -10.72 6.61
CA ASN A 566 18.68 -11.23 7.65
C ASN A 566 20.07 -10.57 7.52
N SER A 567 20.46 -9.82 8.54
CA SER A 567 21.71 -9.07 8.58
C SER A 567 22.59 -9.54 9.75
N ASN A 568 23.81 -9.01 9.86
CA ASN A 568 24.65 -9.20 11.05
C ASN A 568 24.02 -8.64 12.34
N LEU A 569 22.96 -7.83 12.26
CA LEU A 569 22.16 -7.38 13.40
C LEU A 569 21.00 -8.34 13.73
N GLY A 570 20.84 -9.43 13.00
CA GLY A 570 19.66 -10.30 13.03
C GLY A 570 18.61 -9.84 12.01
N SER A 571 17.35 -10.23 12.24
CA SER A 571 16.22 -9.86 11.38
C SER A 571 15.98 -8.35 11.41
N ILE A 572 16.07 -7.73 10.24
CA ILE A 572 15.67 -6.35 10.01
C ILE A 572 14.55 -6.31 8.96
N TYR A 573 13.77 -5.23 8.98
CA TYR A 573 12.71 -4.95 8.03
C TYR A 573 13.06 -3.64 7.32
N LEU A 574 13.33 -3.74 6.02
CA LEU A 574 13.50 -2.60 5.13
C LEU A 574 12.12 -2.12 4.72
N ILE A 575 11.87 -0.82 4.82
CA ILE A 575 10.55 -0.23 4.58
C ILE A 575 10.71 0.88 3.55
N ALA A 576 10.11 0.65 2.39
CA ALA A 576 10.06 1.59 1.29
C ALA A 576 8.99 2.65 1.57
N THR A 577 9.32 3.93 1.36
CA THR A 577 8.40 5.03 1.61
C THR A 577 8.38 6.00 0.45
N ASN A 578 7.20 6.34 -0.07
CA ASN A 578 7.04 7.34 -1.12
C ASN A 578 7.25 8.76 -0.56
N ASN A 579 8.00 9.62 -1.28
CA ASN A 579 8.31 11.00 -0.91
C ASN A 579 9.00 11.18 0.45
N HIS A 580 9.55 10.10 1.01
CA HIS A 580 10.14 10.08 2.33
C HIS A 580 11.42 9.22 2.33
N TYR A 581 12.16 9.28 3.43
CA TYR A 581 13.34 8.43 3.65
C TYR A 581 12.94 6.99 3.93
N THR A 582 13.61 6.07 3.25
CA THR A 582 13.60 4.63 3.55
C THR A 582 13.88 4.39 5.03
N LYS A 583 13.17 3.43 5.60
CA LYS A 583 13.31 3.06 7.01
C LYS A 583 13.85 1.65 7.17
N VAL A 584 14.57 1.43 8.27
CA VAL A 584 15.06 0.12 8.68
C VAL A 584 14.67 -0.08 10.13
N TYR A 585 13.89 -1.13 10.39
CA TYR A 585 13.51 -1.52 11.73
C TYR A 585 14.17 -2.85 12.09
N ARG A 586 14.73 -2.95 13.29
CA ARG A 586 15.30 -4.18 13.82
C ARG A 586 14.35 -4.82 14.83
N ASN A 587 14.14 -6.13 14.75
CA ASN A 587 13.51 -6.88 15.84
C ASN A 587 14.52 -7.05 16.99
N ILE A 588 14.22 -6.50 18.17
CA ILE A 588 15.10 -6.54 19.35
C ILE A 588 14.75 -7.65 20.34
N ARG A 589 13.74 -8.49 20.05
CA ARG A 589 13.34 -9.64 20.89
C ARG A 589 13.91 -10.98 20.44
N THR A 590 14.14 -11.16 19.14
CA THR A 590 14.68 -12.41 18.57
C THR A 590 16.13 -12.71 18.99
N GLY A 591 16.84 -11.75 19.58
CA GLY A 591 18.22 -11.91 20.09
C GLY A 591 18.37 -12.36 21.55
N LYS A 592 17.28 -12.57 22.31
CA LYS A 592 17.36 -12.91 23.75
C LYS A 592 17.32 -14.42 24.08
N GLN A 593 17.35 -15.31 23.10
CA GLN A 593 17.28 -16.75 23.37
C GLN A 593 18.61 -17.44 23.75
N ASN A 594 19.75 -16.75 23.90
CA ASN A 594 21.02 -17.40 24.29
C ASN A 594 21.88 -16.61 25.30
N LEU A 595 21.25 -15.95 26.28
CA LEU A 595 21.95 -15.42 27.45
C LEU A 595 21.20 -15.77 28.73
N ASN A 596 21.28 -17.03 29.14
CA ASN A 596 21.22 -17.48 30.53
C ASN A 596 21.91 -18.84 30.67
#